data_AF-A0AAV9ZU86-F1
#
_entry.id   AF-A0AAV9ZU86-F1
#
_cell.length_a   1.000
_cell.length_b   1.000
_cell.length_c   1.000
_cell.angle_alpha   90.00
_cell.angle_beta   90.00
_cell.angle_gamma   90.00
#
_symmetry.space_group_name_H-M   'P 1'
#
loop_
_entity.id
_entity.type
_entity.pdbx_description
1 polymer ?
#
loop_
_entity_poly.entity_id
_entity_poly.type
_entity_poly.pdbx_seq_one_letter_code
_entity_poly.pdbx_strand_id
1 'polypeptide(L)'
;MTGKASFRAGYERRRVSTPQQPHALKETPLSLPEIHWRPFLCLQPPPCSGSCQEAASLPASAPPRLSEEVPLSTSSLSSWDGFPDGRLRCHFTPQQVEDTLQLAVYWVGHRLPGKRGSPTAATPEKGKVSHFQCAGVVECESKVCITQIAPGADISRQVQSECTCGLKLRHRLCKFEWSIIRYRSGAIFESHHSHNHSRYTHLVSAPKSKAPQLQSF
;
A
#
# COMPACT_ATOMS: atom_id res chain seq x y z
N MET A 1 -51.80 32.11 40.56
CA MET A 1 -51.55 33.16 39.56
C MET A 1 -50.53 32.63 38.55
N THR A 2 -51.01 32.11 37.42
CA THR A 2 -50.19 31.43 36.40
C THR A 2 -50.36 32.17 35.07
N GLY A 3 -49.35 32.93 34.66
CA GLY A 3 -49.32 33.65 33.40
C GLY A 3 -48.66 32.82 32.30
N LYS A 4 -49.42 32.51 31.23
CA LYS A 4 -48.90 31.88 30.00
C LYS A 4 -48.48 32.98 29.02
N ALA A 5 -47.21 33.00 28.62
CA ALA A 5 -46.72 33.85 27.53
C ALA A 5 -46.71 33.03 26.22
N SER A 6 -47.41 33.53 25.20
CA SER A 6 -47.49 32.96 23.86
C SER A 6 -46.56 33.73 22.92
N PHE A 7 -45.54 33.07 22.40
CA PHE A 7 -44.66 33.62 21.36
C PHE A 7 -45.13 33.12 19.99
N ARG A 8 -45.57 34.04 19.12
CA ARG A 8 -45.77 33.79 17.68
C ARG A 8 -44.54 34.32 16.94
N ALA A 9 -43.76 33.43 16.35
CA ALA A 9 -42.67 33.80 15.43
C ALA A 9 -43.22 33.83 13.99
N GLY A 10 -43.16 35.00 13.36
CA GLY A 10 -43.51 35.22 11.96
C GLY A 10 -42.45 34.65 11.03
N TYR A 11 -42.89 34.02 9.93
CA TYR A 11 -42.04 33.44 8.91
C TYR A 11 -42.06 34.32 7.66
N GLU A 12 -41.03 35.14 7.47
CA GLU A 12 -40.83 35.92 6.24
C GLU A 12 -40.32 35.03 5.10
N ARG A 13 -41.07 34.96 4.00
CA ARG A 13 -40.65 34.28 2.78
C ARG A 13 -39.64 35.14 2.02
N ARG A 14 -38.37 34.72 2.00
CA ARG A 14 -37.37 35.27 1.06
C ARG A 14 -37.67 34.78 -0.36
N ARG A 15 -37.75 35.72 -1.30
CA ARG A 15 -37.82 35.44 -2.74
C ARG A 15 -36.47 34.85 -3.19
N VAL A 16 -36.52 33.71 -3.86
CA VAL A 16 -35.35 33.06 -4.48
C VAL A 16 -35.16 33.67 -5.86
N SER A 17 -34.01 34.29 -6.08
CA SER A 17 -33.60 34.84 -7.38
C SER A 17 -33.14 33.71 -8.32
N THR A 18 -33.64 33.75 -9.55
CA THR A 18 -33.33 32.81 -10.63
C THR A 18 -31.85 32.87 -11.05
N PRO A 19 -31.16 31.74 -11.23
CA PRO A 19 -29.77 31.75 -11.68
C PRO A 19 -29.65 31.98 -13.19
N GLN A 20 -28.69 32.83 -13.54
CA GLN A 20 -28.31 33.26 -14.89
C GLN A 20 -27.53 32.13 -15.59
N GLN A 21 -27.87 31.82 -16.84
CA GLN A 21 -27.20 30.77 -17.64
C GLN A 21 -25.72 31.10 -17.93
N PRO A 22 -24.81 30.11 -17.87
CA PRO A 22 -23.42 30.32 -18.25
C PRO A 22 -23.20 30.24 -19.76
N HIS A 23 -22.35 31.14 -20.25
CA HIS A 23 -21.88 31.22 -21.63
C HIS A 23 -21.02 29.99 -22.01
N ALA A 24 -21.22 29.50 -23.22
CA ALA A 24 -20.46 28.40 -23.82
C ALA A 24 -18.98 28.79 -23.99
N LEU A 25 -18.08 28.08 -23.32
CA LEU A 25 -16.64 28.18 -23.49
C LEU A 25 -16.20 27.29 -24.66
N LYS A 26 -15.41 27.86 -25.58
CA LYS A 26 -14.71 27.15 -26.66
C LYS A 26 -13.72 26.16 -26.04
N GLU A 27 -13.94 24.87 -26.32
CA GLU A 27 -13.00 23.81 -25.95
C GLU A 27 -11.73 23.93 -26.77
N THR A 28 -10.60 24.17 -26.09
CA THR A 28 -9.26 24.07 -26.68
C THR A 28 -8.77 22.64 -26.45
N PRO A 29 -8.28 21.92 -27.48
CA PRO A 29 -7.81 20.55 -27.30
C PRO A 29 -6.60 20.54 -26.35
N LEU A 30 -6.78 19.94 -25.18
CA LEU A 30 -5.74 19.73 -24.19
C LEU A 30 -4.72 18.73 -24.73
N SER A 31 -3.55 19.23 -25.12
CA SER A 31 -2.37 18.39 -25.35
C SER A 31 -2.02 17.67 -24.05
N LEU A 32 -2.07 16.32 -24.08
CA LEU A 32 -1.75 15.48 -22.94
C LEU A 32 -0.29 15.69 -22.49
N PRO A 33 -0.01 15.83 -21.18
CA PRO A 33 1.35 15.96 -20.69
C PRO A 33 2.12 14.64 -20.84
N GLU A 34 3.37 14.73 -21.33
CA GLU A 34 4.32 13.61 -21.33
C GLU A 34 4.56 13.11 -19.90
N ILE A 35 4.36 11.81 -19.70
CA ILE A 35 4.71 11.14 -18.44
C ILE A 35 6.21 10.89 -18.47
N HIS A 36 6.97 11.80 -17.84
CA HIS A 36 8.42 11.63 -17.71
C HIS A 36 8.74 10.70 -16.52
N TRP A 37 9.22 9.50 -16.83
CA TRP A 37 9.75 8.56 -15.84
C TRP A 37 11.10 9.06 -15.34
N ARG A 38 11.17 9.48 -14.07
CA ARG A 38 12.46 9.79 -13.45
C ARG A 38 13.07 8.53 -12.85
N PRO A 39 14.29 8.15 -13.23
CA PRO A 39 15.02 7.11 -12.52
C PRO A 39 15.33 7.64 -11.12
N PHE A 40 14.82 6.95 -10.09
CA PHE A 40 15.34 7.15 -8.76
C PHE A 40 16.65 6.36 -8.69
N LEU A 41 17.74 7.06 -8.37
CA LEU A 41 18.95 6.40 -7.91
C LEU A 41 18.60 5.72 -6.59
N CYS A 42 18.36 4.41 -6.64
CA CYS A 42 18.25 3.60 -5.43
C CYS A 42 19.52 3.86 -4.61
N LEU A 43 19.36 4.43 -3.42
CA LEU A 43 20.33 4.27 -2.35
C LEU A 43 20.50 2.76 -2.18
N GLN A 44 21.64 2.24 -2.65
CA GLN A 44 21.95 0.83 -2.58
C GLN A 44 21.92 0.40 -1.12
N PRO A 45 21.14 -0.62 -0.73
CA PRO A 45 21.31 -1.23 0.57
C PRO A 45 22.71 -1.88 0.63
N PRO A 46 23.39 -1.87 1.79
CA PRO A 46 24.69 -2.52 1.94
C PRO A 46 24.58 -4.03 1.64
N PRO A 47 25.66 -4.66 1.15
CA PRO A 47 25.66 -6.08 0.81
C PRO A 47 25.44 -6.94 2.07
N CYS A 48 24.41 -7.79 2.04
CA CYS A 48 24.19 -8.82 3.04
C CYS A 48 25.24 -9.94 2.88
N SER A 49 26.29 -9.90 3.69
CA SER A 49 27.27 -10.98 3.83
C SER A 49 26.72 -12.09 4.75
N GLY A 50 25.67 -12.79 4.30
CA GLY A 50 25.08 -13.91 5.03
C GLY A 50 25.09 -15.18 4.19
N SER A 51 26.07 -16.06 4.46
CA SER A 51 26.17 -17.39 3.85
C SER A 51 24.98 -18.26 4.26
N CYS A 52 24.15 -18.66 3.29
CA CYS A 52 23.18 -19.74 3.46
C CYS A 52 23.89 -21.06 3.14
N GLN A 53 24.18 -21.87 4.15
CA GLN A 53 24.68 -23.22 3.93
C GLN A 53 23.53 -24.17 3.56
N GLU A 54 23.79 -24.89 2.47
CA GLU A 54 23.04 -26.00 1.92
C GLU A 54 23.26 -27.24 2.81
N ALA A 55 22.18 -27.84 3.33
CA ALA A 55 22.25 -29.07 4.11
C ALA A 55 21.71 -30.25 3.30
N ALA A 56 22.54 -31.29 3.24
CA ALA A 56 22.39 -32.50 2.45
C ALA A 56 21.26 -33.43 2.94
N SER A 57 20.75 -34.21 1.98
CA SER A 57 19.74 -35.26 2.06
C SER A 57 20.13 -36.46 2.94
N LEU A 58 19.12 -37.16 3.49
CA LEU A 58 18.96 -38.64 3.65
C LEU A 58 17.67 -38.96 4.47
N PRO A 59 17.19 -40.22 4.60
CA PRO A 59 16.21 -40.88 3.74
C PRO A 59 14.83 -41.15 4.41
N ALA A 60 13.90 -41.68 3.61
CA ALA A 60 12.49 -41.90 3.90
C ALA A 60 12.16 -43.00 4.94
N SER A 61 11.13 -42.76 5.76
CA SER A 61 9.90 -43.58 5.88
C SER A 61 9.22 -43.36 7.24
N ALA A 62 8.12 -42.59 7.28
CA ALA A 62 7.18 -42.51 8.40
C ALA A 62 5.83 -41.87 7.97
N PRO A 63 4.69 -42.25 8.60
CA PRO A 63 3.30 -41.92 8.19
C PRO A 63 2.95 -40.41 8.31
N PRO A 64 1.83 -39.95 7.70
CA PRO A 64 1.55 -38.53 7.45
C PRO A 64 1.46 -37.72 8.74
N ARG A 65 2.44 -36.81 8.89
CA ARG A 65 2.59 -35.90 10.01
C ARG A 65 1.42 -34.91 10.08
N LEU A 66 0.94 -34.71 11.30
CA LEU A 66 0.24 -33.50 11.74
C LEU A 66 0.95 -32.27 11.16
N SER A 67 0.19 -31.41 10.50
CA SER A 67 0.61 -30.16 9.87
C SER A 67 1.77 -29.50 10.61
N GLU A 68 2.97 -29.62 10.04
CA GLU A 68 4.18 -28.99 10.55
C GLU A 68 4.00 -27.48 10.40
N GLU A 69 3.61 -26.81 11.48
CA GLU A 69 3.49 -25.35 11.52
C GLU A 69 4.89 -24.78 11.28
N VAL A 70 5.12 -24.30 10.06
CA VAL A 70 6.36 -23.61 9.68
C VAL A 70 6.60 -22.50 10.71
N PRO A 71 7.74 -22.50 11.43
CA PRO A 71 8.02 -21.52 12.46
C PRO A 71 7.88 -20.10 11.90
N LEU A 72 6.98 -19.30 12.48
CA LEU A 72 6.92 -17.87 12.19
C LEU A 72 8.26 -17.26 12.61
N SER A 73 9.03 -16.75 11.64
CA SER A 73 10.31 -16.13 11.92
C SER A 73 10.09 -14.79 12.63
N THR A 74 10.51 -14.72 13.89
CA THR A 74 10.50 -13.49 14.67
C THR A 74 11.73 -12.66 14.30
N SER A 75 11.67 -11.94 13.18
CA SER A 75 12.77 -11.08 12.73
C SER A 75 12.94 -9.87 13.67
N SER A 76 14.16 -9.62 14.13
CA SER A 76 14.51 -8.41 14.90
C SER A 76 14.44 -7.16 14.00
N LEU A 77 13.98 -6.05 14.59
CA LEU A 77 13.61 -4.80 13.92
C LEU A 77 14.72 -4.07 13.13
N SER A 78 15.97 -4.51 13.20
CA SER A 78 17.10 -3.80 12.59
C SER A 78 17.06 -3.73 11.06
N SER A 79 16.05 -4.32 10.41
CA SER A 79 15.98 -4.49 8.95
C SER A 79 14.67 -4.00 8.30
N TRP A 80 13.87 -3.15 8.96
CA TRP A 80 12.67 -2.61 8.30
C TRP A 80 13.05 -1.66 7.16
N ASP A 81 13.07 -2.18 5.93
CA ASP A 81 13.38 -1.44 4.71
C ASP A 81 12.13 -0.97 3.95
N GLY A 82 10.94 -1.23 4.51
CA GLY A 82 9.64 -0.92 3.92
C GLY A 82 9.22 -1.87 2.78
N PHE A 83 9.97 -2.94 2.51
CA PHE A 83 9.62 -3.98 1.54
C PHE A 83 9.49 -5.35 2.22
N PRO A 84 8.51 -5.53 3.12
CA PRO A 84 8.28 -6.81 3.78
C PRO A 84 7.99 -7.88 2.73
N ASP A 85 8.56 -9.08 2.91
CA ASP A 85 8.32 -10.24 2.05
C ASP A 85 8.33 -11.51 2.89
N GLY A 86 7.62 -12.53 2.40
CA GLY A 86 7.47 -13.81 3.07
C GLY A 86 6.48 -13.83 4.22
N ARG A 87 6.48 -14.96 4.93
CA ARG A 87 5.67 -15.18 6.14
C ARG A 87 6.35 -14.50 7.31
N LEU A 88 5.80 -13.36 7.74
CA LEU A 88 6.43 -12.51 8.74
C LEU A 88 5.38 -12.02 9.73
N ARG A 89 5.75 -11.99 11.01
CA ARG A 89 4.96 -11.34 12.05
C ARG A 89 5.91 -10.57 12.96
N CYS A 90 5.82 -9.25 12.92
CA CYS A 90 6.69 -8.36 13.67
C CYS A 90 5.88 -7.48 14.62
N HIS A 91 6.38 -7.37 15.85
CA HIS A 91 5.84 -6.48 16.87
C HIS A 91 6.69 -5.22 16.93
N PHE A 92 6.04 -4.06 16.95
CA PHE A 92 6.67 -2.75 16.98
C PHE A 92 6.20 -1.99 18.22
N THR A 93 7.16 -1.45 18.98
CA THR A 93 6.88 -0.48 20.04
C THR A 93 6.48 0.88 19.43
N PRO A 94 5.90 1.82 20.20
CA PRO A 94 5.51 3.13 19.68
C PRO A 94 6.70 3.88 19.05
N GLN A 95 7.87 3.84 19.68
CA GLN A 95 9.08 4.45 19.13
C GLN A 95 9.46 3.84 17.78
N GLN A 96 9.43 2.51 17.66
CA GLN A 96 9.76 1.83 16.41
C GLN A 96 8.74 2.11 15.29
N VAL A 97 7.47 2.33 15.65
CA VAL A 97 6.46 2.79 14.69
C VAL A 97 6.85 4.16 14.15
N GLU A 98 7.33 5.07 14.99
CA GLU A 98 7.82 6.40 14.54
C GLU A 98 9.08 6.28 13.68
N ASP A 99 10.07 5.50 14.13
CA ASP A 99 11.36 5.29 13.44
C ASP A 99 11.16 4.69 12.03
N THR A 100 10.11 3.91 11.83
CA THR A 100 9.74 3.27 10.56
C THR A 100 8.76 4.08 9.72
N LEU A 101 8.62 5.37 10.00
CA LEU A 101 7.68 6.28 9.32
C LEU A 101 6.24 5.75 9.36
N GLN A 102 5.79 5.37 10.56
CA GLN A 102 4.46 4.79 10.81
C GLN A 102 4.24 3.42 10.15
N LEU A 103 5.30 2.59 10.07
CA LEU A 103 5.32 1.33 9.33
C LEU A 103 5.01 1.54 7.85
N ALA A 104 5.71 2.47 7.21
CA ALA A 104 5.58 2.70 5.77
C ALA A 104 5.91 1.40 5.00
N VAL A 105 4.99 0.98 4.14
CA VAL A 105 5.14 -0.14 3.22
C VAL A 105 5.20 0.42 1.81
N TYR A 106 6.27 0.09 1.08
CA TYR A 106 6.55 0.60 -0.26
C TYR A 106 5.99 -0.27 -1.38
N TRP A 107 5.38 -1.40 -1.04
CA TRP A 107 4.52 -2.14 -1.96
C TRP A 107 3.25 -1.35 -2.26
N VAL A 108 2.90 -1.21 -3.54
CA VAL A 108 1.60 -0.64 -3.91
C VAL A 108 0.55 -1.66 -3.53
N GLY A 109 -0.41 -1.25 -2.70
CA GLY A 109 -1.48 -2.11 -2.23
C GLY A 109 -2.84 -1.47 -2.31
N HIS A 110 -3.85 -2.30 -2.47
CA HIS A 110 -5.24 -1.93 -2.29
C HIS A 110 -5.66 -2.30 -0.87
N ARG A 111 -6.31 -1.36 -0.19
CA ARG A 111 -6.87 -1.63 1.12
C ARG A 111 -8.09 -2.55 0.97
N LEU A 112 -8.07 -3.68 1.64
CA LEU A 112 -9.18 -4.61 1.71
C LEU A 112 -10.18 -4.17 2.79
N PRO A 113 -11.47 -4.49 2.66
CA PRO A 113 -12.43 -4.32 3.74
C PRO A 113 -11.98 -5.14 4.96
N GLY A 114 -12.01 -4.52 6.14
CA GLY A 114 -11.47 -5.11 7.37
C GLY A 114 -12.38 -4.90 8.58
N LYS A 115 -12.11 -5.66 9.65
CA LYS A 115 -12.80 -5.53 10.93
C LYS A 115 -12.52 -4.15 11.54
N ARG A 116 -13.55 -3.58 12.18
CA ARG A 116 -13.41 -2.36 12.98
C ARG A 116 -12.73 -2.69 14.30
N GLY A 117 -11.82 -1.82 14.72
CA GLY A 117 -11.16 -1.86 16.03
C GLY A 117 -10.60 -0.48 16.36
N SER A 118 -10.01 -0.33 17.55
CA SER A 118 -9.54 0.96 18.04
C SER A 118 -8.01 1.04 18.10
N PRO A 119 -7.37 2.11 17.59
CA PRO A 119 -5.93 2.30 17.75
C PRO A 119 -5.55 2.57 19.22
N THR A 120 -6.51 2.90 20.09
CA THR A 120 -6.28 3.11 21.53
C THR A 120 -6.59 1.89 22.39
N ALA A 121 -6.88 0.74 21.76
CA ALA A 121 -7.17 -0.49 22.48
C ALA A 121 -5.98 -0.95 23.34
N ALA A 122 -6.25 -1.50 24.53
CA ALA A 122 -5.22 -2.02 25.42
C ALA A 122 -4.54 -3.29 24.89
N THR A 123 -5.24 -4.08 24.07
CA THR A 123 -4.74 -5.35 23.52
C THR A 123 -4.82 -5.36 21.99
N PRO A 124 -3.93 -6.12 21.31
CA PRO A 124 -3.93 -6.20 19.85
C PRO A 124 -5.24 -6.72 19.24
N GLU A 125 -5.94 -7.62 19.93
CA GLU A 125 -7.18 -8.26 19.44
C GLU A 125 -8.33 -7.25 19.27
N LYS A 126 -8.29 -6.16 20.06
CA LYS A 126 -9.22 -5.03 19.98
C LYS A 126 -8.64 -3.85 19.18
N GLY A 127 -7.43 -4.00 18.67
CA GLY A 127 -6.69 -3.01 17.89
C GLY A 127 -7.37 -2.67 16.56
N LYS A 128 -7.03 -1.52 16.00
CA LYS A 128 -7.45 -1.13 14.65
C LYS A 128 -6.67 -1.95 13.63
N VAL A 129 -7.39 -2.77 12.87
CA VAL A 129 -6.81 -3.64 11.85
C VAL A 129 -6.96 -3.01 10.47
N SER A 130 -5.86 -2.96 9.71
CA SER A 130 -5.85 -2.54 8.31
C SER A 130 -5.31 -3.66 7.45
N HIS A 131 -6.10 -4.17 6.52
CA HIS A 131 -5.72 -5.25 5.59
C HIS A 131 -5.43 -4.67 4.21
N PHE A 132 -4.45 -5.23 3.54
CA PHE A 132 -4.00 -4.80 2.23
C PHE A 132 -3.66 -6.01 1.36
N GLN A 133 -3.86 -5.84 0.06
CA GLN A 133 -3.41 -6.78 -0.96
C GLN A 133 -2.50 -6.05 -1.94
N CYS A 134 -1.39 -6.68 -2.32
CA CYS A 134 -0.44 -6.11 -3.27
C CYS A 134 -1.12 -5.94 -4.64
N ALA A 135 -0.99 -4.75 -5.22
CA ALA A 135 -1.47 -4.45 -6.57
C ALA A 135 -0.63 -5.14 -7.67
N GLY A 136 0.46 -5.83 -7.30
CA GLY A 136 1.36 -6.50 -8.22
C GLY A 136 2.45 -5.59 -8.78
N VAL A 137 2.85 -5.87 -10.03
CA VAL A 137 3.93 -5.17 -10.73
C VAL A 137 3.56 -4.96 -12.20
N VAL A 138 3.99 -3.85 -12.77
CA VAL A 138 4.00 -3.66 -14.24
C VAL A 138 5.40 -3.98 -14.73
N GLU A 139 5.54 -5.01 -15.54
CA GLU A 139 6.84 -5.52 -16.02
C GLU A 139 6.92 -5.47 -17.55
N CYS A 140 8.15 -5.38 -18.07
CA CYS A 140 8.38 -5.50 -19.50
C CYS A 140 8.15 -6.95 -19.97
N GLU A 141 7.59 -7.13 -21.17
CA GLU A 141 7.45 -8.46 -21.77
C GLU A 141 8.80 -9.10 -22.17
N SER A 142 9.85 -8.30 -22.29
CA SER A 142 11.20 -8.78 -22.58
C SER A 142 11.74 -9.63 -21.44
N LYS A 143 12.24 -10.84 -21.75
CA LYS A 143 12.88 -11.72 -20.76
C LYS A 143 14.22 -11.20 -20.22
N VAL A 144 14.85 -10.25 -20.92
CA VAL A 144 16.16 -9.68 -20.54
C VAL A 144 16.04 -8.28 -19.91
N CYS A 145 14.88 -7.62 -20.03
CA CYS A 145 14.66 -6.31 -19.42
C CYS A 145 14.22 -6.49 -17.97
N ILE A 146 14.99 -5.95 -17.03
CA ILE A 146 14.70 -6.03 -15.59
C ILE A 146 13.77 -4.92 -15.09
N THR A 147 13.11 -4.19 -16.00
CA THR A 147 12.22 -3.08 -15.63
C THR A 147 10.99 -3.59 -14.91
N GLN A 148 10.81 -3.16 -13.66
CA GLN A 148 9.67 -3.44 -12.81
C GLN A 148 9.13 -2.13 -12.26
N ILE A 149 7.90 -1.79 -12.62
CA ILE A 149 7.29 -0.51 -12.33
C ILE A 149 6.17 -0.74 -11.32
N ALA A 150 6.10 0.14 -10.32
CA ALA A 150 4.96 0.19 -9.42
C ALA A 150 3.64 0.38 -10.21
N PRO A 151 2.56 -0.35 -9.91
CA PRO A 151 1.26 -0.08 -10.50
C PRO A 151 0.76 1.33 -10.15
N GLY A 152 0.31 2.09 -11.15
CA GLY A 152 -0.31 3.39 -10.99
C GLY A 152 -1.83 3.30 -10.76
N ALA A 153 -2.48 4.45 -10.61
CA ALA A 153 -3.94 4.51 -10.45
C ALA A 153 -4.70 4.09 -11.72
N ASP A 154 -4.13 4.35 -12.91
CA ASP A 154 -4.67 3.96 -14.21
C ASP A 154 -3.72 2.93 -14.85
N ILE A 155 -3.83 1.68 -14.38
CA ILE A 155 -2.99 0.57 -14.85
C ILE A 155 -3.21 0.33 -16.34
N SER A 156 -4.44 0.47 -16.84
CA SER A 156 -4.79 0.30 -18.25
C SER A 156 -3.99 1.24 -19.15
N ARG A 157 -3.88 2.52 -18.79
CA ARG A 157 -3.04 3.48 -19.52
C ARG A 157 -1.55 3.17 -19.37
N GLN A 158 -1.13 2.73 -18.19
CA GLN A 158 0.27 2.40 -17.93
C GLN A 158 0.76 1.22 -18.79
N VAL A 159 -0.03 0.16 -18.94
CA VAL A 159 0.34 -1.00 -19.77
C VAL A 159 0.28 -0.73 -21.28
N GLN A 160 -0.44 0.31 -21.71
CA GLN A 160 -0.41 0.77 -23.11
C GLN A 160 0.90 1.47 -23.49
N SER A 161 1.64 1.95 -22.49
CA SER A 161 2.95 2.60 -22.71
C SER A 161 4.02 1.56 -23.03
N GLU A 162 5.11 2.02 -23.65
CA GLU A 162 6.26 1.18 -23.96
C GLU A 162 7.32 1.26 -22.86
N CYS A 163 8.01 0.15 -22.66
CA CYS A 163 9.20 0.12 -21.82
C CYS A 163 10.32 0.94 -22.48
N THR A 164 11.31 1.35 -21.69
CA THR A 164 12.53 1.99 -22.18
C THR A 164 13.30 1.19 -23.24
N CYS A 165 13.10 -0.14 -23.32
CA CYS A 165 13.66 -0.98 -24.38
C CYS A 165 12.78 -1.10 -25.63
N GLY A 166 11.66 -0.37 -25.70
CA GLY A 166 10.71 -0.37 -26.82
C GLY A 166 9.66 -1.48 -26.79
N LEU A 167 9.78 -2.46 -25.90
CA LEU A 167 8.79 -3.55 -25.78
C LEU A 167 7.60 -3.16 -24.89
N LYS A 168 6.49 -3.88 -25.06
CA LYS A 168 5.25 -3.62 -24.31
C LYS A 168 5.41 -3.94 -22.82
N LEU A 169 4.59 -3.27 -22.03
CA LEU A 169 4.44 -3.49 -20.61
C LEU A 169 3.22 -4.36 -20.35
N ARG A 170 3.32 -5.26 -19.36
CA ARG A 170 2.18 -6.07 -18.88
C ARG A 170 2.03 -5.93 -17.38
N HIS A 171 0.79 -6.00 -16.91
CA HIS A 171 0.50 -6.03 -15.48
C HIS A 171 0.44 -7.48 -14.99
N ARG A 172 1.24 -7.80 -13.96
CA ARG A 172 1.24 -9.08 -13.28
C ARG A 172 0.70 -8.90 -11.86
N LEU A 173 -0.44 -9.54 -11.57
CA LEU A 173 -1.07 -9.51 -10.26
C LEU A 173 -0.26 -10.29 -9.22
N CYS A 174 -0.30 -9.78 -7.99
CA CYS A 174 0.27 -10.44 -6.82
C CYS A 174 -0.85 -10.83 -5.85
N LYS A 175 -0.70 -11.99 -5.22
CA LYS A 175 -1.63 -12.47 -4.17
C LYS A 175 -1.08 -12.21 -2.76
N PHE A 176 0.00 -11.46 -2.64
CA PHE A 176 0.57 -11.11 -1.34
C PHE A 176 -0.41 -10.21 -0.59
N GLU A 177 -0.70 -10.59 0.66
CA GLU A 177 -1.58 -9.86 1.57
C GLU A 177 -0.83 -9.61 2.87
N TRP A 178 -1.08 -8.44 3.44
CA TRP A 178 -0.53 -8.06 4.74
C TRP A 178 -1.57 -7.31 5.57
N SER A 179 -1.35 -7.34 6.88
CA SER A 179 -2.14 -6.58 7.82
C SER A 179 -1.26 -5.77 8.77
N ILE A 180 -1.79 -4.63 9.20
CA ILE A 180 -1.22 -3.81 10.26
C ILE A 180 -2.28 -3.65 11.35
N ILE A 181 -1.96 -4.11 12.55
CA ILE A 181 -2.81 -4.00 13.74
C ILE A 181 -2.22 -2.91 14.63
N ARG A 182 -2.89 -1.77 14.75
CA ARG A 182 -2.48 -0.68 15.66
C ARG A 182 -3.27 -0.72 16.97
N TYR A 183 -2.59 -0.55 18.08
CA TYR A 183 -3.16 -0.55 19.42
C TYR A 183 -2.34 0.38 20.34
N ARG A 184 -2.78 0.59 21.59
CA ARG A 184 -2.24 1.63 22.46
C ARG A 184 -0.73 1.54 22.67
N SER A 185 -0.17 0.34 22.77
CA SER A 185 1.24 0.11 23.08
C SER A 185 2.09 -0.25 21.87
N GLY A 186 1.58 -0.09 20.64
CA GLY A 186 2.38 -0.28 19.44
C GLY A 186 1.58 -0.79 18.24
N ALA A 187 2.27 -1.60 17.43
CA ALA A 187 1.67 -2.18 16.23
C ALA A 187 2.19 -3.60 15.95
N ILE A 188 1.40 -4.38 15.23
CA ILE A 188 1.80 -5.68 14.68
C ILE A 188 1.71 -5.58 13.15
N PHE A 189 2.78 -5.94 12.46
CA PHE A 189 2.74 -6.24 11.03
C PHE A 189 2.66 -7.75 10.85
N GLU A 190 1.80 -8.22 9.95
CA GLU A 190 1.65 -9.64 9.64
C GLU A 190 1.46 -9.88 8.13
N SER A 191 2.14 -10.89 7.60
CA SER A 191 1.98 -11.39 6.23
C SER A 191 2.06 -12.91 6.20
N HIS A 192 1.29 -13.55 5.30
CA HIS A 192 1.16 -15.01 5.24
C HIS A 192 1.73 -15.65 3.96
N HIS A 193 2.16 -14.85 3.00
CA HIS A 193 2.65 -15.31 1.70
C HIS A 193 3.90 -14.52 1.31
N SER A 194 4.58 -14.94 0.24
CA SER A 194 5.66 -14.14 -0.37
C SER A 194 5.15 -13.46 -1.63
N HIS A 195 5.82 -12.37 -2.03
CA HIS A 195 5.61 -11.77 -3.34
C HIS A 195 6.03 -12.74 -4.45
N ASN A 196 5.29 -12.73 -5.56
CA ASN A 196 5.60 -13.48 -6.78
C ASN A 196 6.31 -12.61 -7.84
N HIS A 197 6.78 -11.44 -7.44
CA HIS A 197 7.53 -10.48 -8.27
C HIS A 197 8.64 -9.83 -7.44
N SER A 198 9.60 -9.21 -8.12
CA SER A 198 10.69 -8.50 -7.43
C SER A 198 10.23 -7.10 -6.98
N ARG A 199 11.13 -6.39 -6.31
CA ARG A 199 10.92 -4.98 -5.94
C ARG A 199 10.85 -4.10 -7.19
N TYR A 200 10.11 -3.00 -7.08
CA TYR A 200 10.03 -2.01 -8.15
C TYR A 200 11.39 -1.36 -8.38
N THR A 201 11.81 -1.28 -9.64
CA THR A 201 12.98 -0.51 -10.07
C THR A 201 12.61 0.95 -10.35
N HIS A 202 11.34 1.22 -10.65
CA HIS A 202 10.83 2.56 -10.90
C HIS A 202 9.53 2.80 -10.15
N LEU A 203 9.46 3.91 -9.41
CA LEU A 203 8.23 4.38 -8.80
C LEU A 203 7.50 5.30 -9.78
N VAL A 204 6.17 5.15 -9.86
CA VAL A 204 5.33 6.10 -10.60
C VAL A 204 5.42 7.43 -9.87
N SER A 205 6.09 8.41 -10.48
CA SER A 205 6.12 9.76 -9.94
C SER A 205 4.68 10.28 -9.89
N ALA A 206 4.20 10.64 -8.71
CA ALA A 206 2.93 11.35 -8.59
C ALA A 206 2.98 12.63 -9.45
N PRO A 207 1.88 13.04 -10.10
CA PRO A 207 1.85 14.32 -10.79
C PRO A 207 2.26 15.42 -9.80
N LYS A 208 3.21 16.27 -10.21
CA LYS A 208 3.88 17.30 -9.38
C LYS A 208 2.92 18.25 -8.64
N SER A 209 1.63 18.23 -8.96
CA SER A 209 0.59 19.08 -8.38
C SER A 209 0.02 18.59 -7.05
N LYS A 210 0.32 17.37 -6.59
CA LYS A 210 -0.01 16.90 -5.23
C LYS A 210 1.12 16.04 -4.71
N ALA A 211 1.67 16.39 -3.55
CA ALA A 211 2.65 15.57 -2.86
C ALA A 211 2.16 14.11 -2.83
N PRO A 212 3.03 13.11 -3.13
CA PRO A 212 2.63 11.72 -3.01
C PRO A 212 2.07 11.54 -1.61
N GLN A 213 0.78 11.18 -1.51
CA GLN A 213 0.25 10.64 -0.27
C GLN A 213 0.96 9.31 -0.08
N LEU A 214 2.15 9.36 0.52
CA LEU A 214 2.59 8.31 1.44
C LEU A 214 1.35 8.02 2.27
N GLN A 215 0.80 6.82 2.13
CA GLN A 215 -0.36 6.42 2.89
C GLN A 215 0.10 6.41 4.35
N SER A 216 -0.10 7.54 5.02
CA SER A 216 0.10 7.76 6.43
C SER A 216 -1.19 7.24 7.07
N PHE A 217 -1.08 6.15 7.82
CA PHE A 217 -2.23 5.32 8.23
C PHE A 217 -2.54 5.43 9.73
#